data_AF-A0A1H4TX38-F1
#
_entry.id   AF-A0A1H4TX38-F1
#
_cell.length_a   1.000
_cell.length_b   1.000
_cell.length_c   1.000
_cell.angle_alpha   90.00
_cell.angle_beta   90.00
_cell.angle_gamma   90.00
#
_symmetry.space_group_name_H-M   'P 1'
#
loop_
_entity.id
_entity.type
_entity.pdbx_description
1 polymer ?
#
loop_
_entity_poly.entity_id
_entity_poly.type
_entity_poly.pdbx_seq_one_letter_code
_entity_poly.pdbx_strand_id
1 'polypeptide(L)'
;MPNRLSAFFYRENGRDRAPVALVDVGCSGGVGTEWNIFGVSLRAVGFDPLEAEIERLKRVEQRPNISYVAAFVGLNAGQEKECEAYEIRLSDRARFPTETYGRSSAVSAARLLSFDHAQETFNSGAAPTYSTCRVSVDEYVAQHAIGDVDFLKTDADGQDVKVLLGAGGTIASTVLGAYVECFFHGALSPYANTFANVDRIMTERGLQLFDIRPRTYTRAALPGPFQYEILAQTTNGSAVWADVLYVRDLARPEYDDVFGFEATPERIIKTACLMETFGLQDCAAELIANRAERLPYPADRILDLLVPDSLGAGLSYQEFMARFRADPKALLPSRLPAAQRKPPQPIVKGRRPVALQRITSAKVWGATLAPAGEGGIDLTTSPSRWGYAAALSLPEDAAPATLEVEIEITEGQMGISLANADYTVIEVEVFLDAGRGPKLVHLPIARESASGALIIRNGSREAPSHATISRISLLADS
;
A
#
# COMPACT_ATOMS: atom_id res chain seq x y z
N MET A 1 -1.58 10.30 -9.10
CA MET A 1 -1.59 10.80 -10.49
C MET A 1 -2.10 9.69 -11.39
N PRO A 2 -2.83 9.99 -12.48
CA PRO A 2 -3.13 8.96 -13.47
C PRO A 2 -1.82 8.45 -14.11
N ASN A 3 -1.72 7.14 -14.37
CA ASN A 3 -0.58 6.49 -15.03
C ASN A 3 -0.58 6.87 -16.53
N ARG A 4 -0.25 8.14 -16.84
CA ARG A 4 -0.35 8.74 -18.18
C ARG A 4 0.63 8.07 -19.15
N LEU A 5 1.85 7.77 -18.71
CA LEU A 5 2.86 7.10 -19.54
C LEU A 5 2.39 5.70 -19.93
N SER A 6 1.98 4.92 -18.95
CA SER A 6 1.52 3.54 -19.15
C SER A 6 0.24 3.50 -19.99
N ALA A 7 -0.67 4.45 -19.79
CA ALA A 7 -1.88 4.57 -20.61
C ALA A 7 -1.55 4.90 -22.07
N PHE A 8 -0.61 5.83 -22.31
CA PHE A 8 -0.16 6.17 -23.66
C PHE A 8 0.40 4.94 -24.39
N PHE A 9 1.25 4.14 -23.73
CA PHE A 9 1.86 2.98 -24.39
C PHE A 9 0.93 1.77 -24.50
N TYR A 10 0.12 1.48 -23.49
CA TYR A 10 -0.61 0.20 -23.41
C TYR A 10 -2.14 0.30 -23.52
N ARG A 11 -2.75 1.47 -23.34
CA ARG A 11 -4.18 1.66 -23.62
C ARG A 11 -4.44 2.22 -25.01
N GLU A 12 -3.75 3.30 -25.36
CA GLU A 12 -3.94 3.97 -26.65
C GLU A 12 -3.22 3.23 -27.79
N ASN A 13 -2.02 2.73 -27.52
CA ASN A 13 -1.15 2.08 -28.53
C ASN A 13 -0.89 0.59 -28.25
N GLY A 14 -1.60 -0.02 -27.30
CA GLY A 14 -1.21 -1.33 -26.74
C GLY A 14 -1.24 -2.52 -27.71
N ARG A 15 -2.01 -2.46 -28.80
CA ARG A 15 -2.15 -3.60 -29.73
C ARG A 15 -0.89 -3.89 -30.55
N ASP A 16 -0.06 -2.88 -30.78
CA ASP A 16 1.16 -2.99 -31.59
C ASP A 16 2.43 -3.11 -30.72
N ARG A 17 2.26 -3.22 -29.40
CA ARG A 17 3.35 -3.30 -28.42
C ARG A 17 3.69 -4.71 -28.00
N ALA A 18 4.94 -4.91 -27.62
CA ALA A 18 5.31 -6.15 -26.96
C ALA A 18 4.54 -6.26 -25.63
N PRO A 19 4.05 -7.45 -25.29
CA PRO A 19 3.27 -7.66 -24.07
C PRO A 19 4.12 -7.43 -22.82
N VAL A 20 3.47 -7.09 -21.71
CA VAL A 20 4.07 -7.13 -20.37
C VAL A 20 3.77 -8.48 -19.75
N ALA A 21 4.80 -9.31 -19.56
CA ALA A 21 4.68 -10.64 -19.00
C ALA A 21 4.87 -10.64 -17.47
N LEU A 22 3.87 -11.14 -16.75
CA LEU A 22 3.83 -11.24 -15.30
C LEU A 22 3.77 -12.71 -14.86
N VAL A 23 4.66 -13.09 -13.95
CA VAL A 23 4.51 -14.29 -13.13
C VAL A 23 4.08 -13.85 -11.74
N ASP A 24 2.93 -14.31 -11.27
CA ASP A 24 2.35 -13.97 -9.96
C ASP A 24 2.24 -15.23 -9.10
N VAL A 25 3.19 -15.42 -8.19
CA VAL A 25 3.20 -16.56 -7.26
C VAL A 25 2.51 -16.13 -5.97
N GLY A 26 1.50 -16.90 -5.53
CA GLY A 26 0.58 -16.48 -4.47
C GLY A 26 -0.52 -15.60 -5.03
N CYS A 27 -1.24 -16.11 -6.03
CA CYS A 27 -2.23 -15.35 -6.77
C CYS A 27 -3.67 -15.47 -6.25
N SER A 28 -3.86 -15.98 -5.02
CA SER A 28 -5.18 -15.97 -4.36
C SER A 28 -5.83 -14.58 -4.44
N GLY A 29 -7.11 -14.52 -4.82
CA GLY A 29 -7.81 -13.27 -5.13
C GLY A 29 -7.66 -12.81 -6.60
N GLY A 30 -6.71 -13.37 -7.35
CA GLY A 30 -6.44 -13.10 -8.76
C GLY A 30 -5.35 -12.05 -8.98
N VAL A 31 -4.92 -11.90 -10.24
CA VAL A 31 -3.94 -10.88 -10.64
C VAL A 31 -4.46 -9.48 -10.29
N GLY A 32 -3.66 -8.73 -9.53
CA GLY A 32 -4.01 -7.44 -8.96
C GLY A 32 -4.50 -6.38 -9.96
N THR A 33 -5.33 -5.46 -9.48
CA THR A 33 -5.97 -4.44 -10.33
C THR A 33 -5.00 -3.39 -10.88
N GLU A 34 -3.85 -3.21 -10.23
CA GLU A 34 -2.76 -2.34 -10.68
C GLU A 34 -2.24 -2.73 -12.07
N TRP A 35 -2.31 -4.01 -12.43
CA TRP A 35 -1.90 -4.53 -13.74
C TRP A 35 -2.90 -4.22 -14.86
N ASN A 36 -4.12 -3.76 -14.54
CA ASN A 36 -5.15 -3.42 -15.53
C ASN A 36 -4.72 -2.26 -16.45
N ILE A 37 -3.70 -1.49 -16.08
CA ILE A 37 -3.16 -0.44 -16.93
C ILE A 37 -2.60 -0.98 -18.25
N PHE A 38 -2.10 -2.22 -18.25
CA PHE A 38 -1.54 -2.89 -19.43
C PHE A 38 -2.58 -3.53 -20.35
N GLY A 39 -3.86 -3.57 -19.93
CA GLY A 39 -4.99 -3.99 -20.75
C GLY A 39 -4.78 -5.33 -21.46
N VAL A 40 -5.02 -5.36 -22.78
CA VAL A 40 -4.86 -6.56 -23.62
C VAL A 40 -3.39 -6.97 -23.83
N SER A 41 -2.44 -6.10 -23.50
CA SER A 41 -1.01 -6.35 -23.64
C SER A 41 -0.41 -7.02 -22.40
N LEU A 42 -1.15 -7.13 -21.29
CA LEU A 42 -0.74 -7.94 -20.15
C LEU A 42 -0.69 -9.41 -20.57
N ARG A 43 0.30 -10.19 -20.14
CA ARG A 43 0.26 -11.65 -20.19
C ARG A 43 0.62 -12.14 -18.81
N ALA A 44 -0.28 -12.84 -18.13
CA ALA A 44 -0.05 -13.23 -16.75
C ALA A 44 -0.26 -14.73 -16.54
N VAL A 45 0.61 -15.31 -15.71
CA VAL A 45 0.40 -16.64 -15.13
C VAL A 45 0.39 -16.49 -13.62
N GLY A 46 -0.76 -16.75 -13.02
CA GLY A 46 -0.94 -16.80 -11.58
C GLY A 46 -0.77 -18.23 -11.05
N PHE A 47 -0.06 -18.38 -9.93
CA PHE A 47 0.11 -19.65 -9.24
C PHE A 47 -0.43 -19.57 -7.82
N ASP A 48 -1.14 -20.61 -7.41
CA ASP A 48 -1.54 -20.83 -6.02
C ASP A 48 -1.73 -22.34 -5.82
N PRO A 49 -1.32 -22.95 -4.70
CA PRO A 49 -1.54 -24.37 -4.50
C PRO A 49 -3.01 -24.73 -4.21
N LEU A 50 -3.87 -23.79 -3.82
CA LEU A 50 -5.26 -24.03 -3.46
C LEU A 50 -6.13 -24.29 -4.71
N GLU A 51 -6.49 -25.55 -4.94
CA GLU A 51 -7.18 -25.97 -6.16
C GLU A 51 -8.54 -25.28 -6.34
N ALA A 52 -9.32 -25.18 -5.26
CA ALA A 52 -10.64 -24.57 -5.30
C ALA A 52 -10.60 -23.09 -5.72
N GLU A 53 -9.59 -22.35 -5.25
CA GLU A 53 -9.39 -20.94 -5.59
C GLU A 53 -8.94 -20.80 -7.04
N ILE A 54 -8.01 -21.62 -7.50
CA ILE A 54 -7.57 -21.60 -8.91
C ILE A 54 -8.73 -21.95 -9.85
N GLU A 55 -9.57 -22.94 -9.53
CA GLU A 55 -10.74 -23.27 -10.32
C GLU A 55 -11.83 -22.19 -10.25
N ARG A 56 -11.93 -21.43 -9.15
CA ARG A 56 -12.76 -20.22 -9.09
C ARG A 56 -12.20 -19.15 -10.03
N LEU A 57 -10.90 -18.85 -9.95
CA LEU A 57 -10.21 -17.85 -10.76
C LEU A 57 -10.33 -18.14 -12.26
N LYS A 58 -10.09 -19.38 -12.69
CA LYS A 58 -10.30 -19.81 -14.09
C LYS A 58 -11.73 -19.60 -14.61
N ARG A 59 -12.74 -19.71 -13.75
CA ARG A 59 -14.15 -19.52 -14.14
C ARG A 59 -14.54 -18.05 -14.26
N VAL A 60 -13.99 -17.19 -13.39
CA VAL A 60 -14.35 -15.76 -13.37
C VAL A 60 -13.49 -14.92 -14.30
N GLU A 61 -12.26 -15.35 -14.58
CA GLU A 61 -11.36 -14.64 -15.47
C GLU A 61 -11.87 -14.69 -16.91
N GLN A 62 -12.03 -13.50 -17.50
CA GLN A 62 -12.51 -13.34 -18.88
C GLN A 62 -11.39 -12.92 -19.83
N ARG A 63 -10.21 -12.56 -19.30
CA ARG A 63 -9.06 -12.10 -20.07
C ARG A 63 -8.29 -13.30 -20.63
N PRO A 64 -8.22 -13.49 -21.97
CA PRO A 64 -7.64 -14.69 -22.59
C PRO A 64 -6.11 -14.80 -22.43
N ASN A 65 -5.48 -13.72 -22.03
CA ASN A 65 -4.06 -13.52 -21.81
C ASN A 65 -3.63 -13.73 -20.36
N ILE A 66 -4.56 -14.12 -19.48
CA ILE A 66 -4.30 -14.45 -18.08
C ILE A 66 -4.69 -15.90 -17.85
N SER A 67 -3.81 -16.64 -17.18
CA SER A 67 -4.03 -18.03 -16.84
C SER A 67 -3.65 -18.29 -15.39
N TYR A 68 -4.24 -19.34 -14.81
CA TYR A 68 -4.05 -19.71 -13.41
C TYR A 68 -3.69 -21.19 -13.32
N VAL A 69 -2.69 -21.50 -12.51
CA VAL A 69 -2.13 -22.84 -12.35
C VAL A 69 -2.11 -23.23 -10.89
N ALA A 70 -2.71 -24.38 -10.58
CA ALA A 70 -2.70 -24.95 -9.24
C ALA A 70 -1.36 -25.66 -8.99
N ALA A 71 -0.41 -25.00 -8.32
CA ALA A 71 0.90 -25.55 -8.04
C ALA A 71 1.60 -24.87 -6.86
N PHE A 72 2.44 -25.64 -6.17
CA PHE A 72 3.48 -25.10 -5.30
C PHE A 72 4.67 -24.64 -6.14
N VAL A 73 4.92 -23.34 -6.17
CA VAL A 73 6.09 -22.78 -6.83
C VAL A 73 7.24 -22.64 -5.85
N GLY A 74 8.45 -23.03 -6.25
CA GLY A 74 9.61 -22.99 -5.37
C GLY A 74 10.88 -23.49 -6.04
N LEU A 75 11.69 -24.21 -5.28
CA LEU A 75 12.92 -24.83 -5.76
C LEU A 75 12.62 -25.95 -6.77
N ASN A 76 13.51 -26.16 -7.73
CA ASN A 76 13.48 -27.38 -8.54
C ASN A 76 13.94 -28.61 -7.72
N ALA A 77 13.75 -29.81 -8.25
CA ALA A 77 14.04 -31.06 -7.53
C ALA A 77 15.52 -31.22 -7.12
N GLY A 78 16.47 -30.62 -7.85
CA GLY A 78 17.89 -30.62 -7.48
C GLY A 78 18.16 -29.68 -6.32
N GLN A 79 17.64 -28.45 -6.41
CA GLN A 79 17.76 -27.42 -5.38
C GLN A 79 17.06 -27.82 -4.07
N GLU A 80 15.93 -28.52 -4.11
CA GLU A 80 15.27 -29.04 -2.89
C GLU A 80 16.20 -29.99 -2.12
N LYS A 81 16.89 -30.90 -2.83
CA LYS A 81 17.86 -31.81 -2.18
C LYS A 81 19.02 -31.06 -1.55
N GLU A 82 19.50 -30.00 -2.21
CA GLU A 82 20.56 -29.14 -1.66
C GLU A 82 20.09 -28.37 -0.43
N CYS A 83 18.87 -27.85 -0.45
CA CYS A 83 18.22 -27.19 0.67
C CYS A 83 18.08 -28.14 1.86
N GLU A 84 17.51 -29.33 1.66
CA GLU A 84 17.35 -30.35 2.68
C GLU A 84 18.71 -30.75 3.30
N ALA A 85 19.71 -31.00 2.46
CA ALA A 85 21.05 -31.36 2.90
C ALA A 85 21.72 -30.24 3.72
N TYR A 86 21.44 -28.98 3.39
CA TYR A 86 21.91 -27.81 4.14
C TYR A 86 21.20 -27.68 5.49
N GLU A 87 19.87 -27.71 5.48
CA GLU A 87 19.01 -27.53 6.66
C GLU A 87 19.29 -28.59 7.74
N ILE A 88 19.54 -29.85 7.35
CA ILE A 88 19.91 -30.94 8.28
C ILE A 88 21.19 -30.61 9.07
N ARG A 89 22.12 -29.86 8.48
CA ARG A 89 23.42 -29.51 9.10
C ARG A 89 23.36 -28.26 9.98
N LEU A 90 22.24 -27.54 10.00
CA LEU A 90 22.11 -26.35 10.83
C LEU A 90 22.11 -26.70 12.33
N SER A 91 22.90 -25.94 13.09
CA SER A 91 22.85 -25.96 14.55
C SER A 91 21.52 -25.43 15.08
N ASP A 92 21.14 -25.79 16.30
CA ASP A 92 19.93 -25.26 16.96
C ASP A 92 19.94 -23.72 17.03
N ARG A 93 21.12 -23.13 17.26
CA ARG A 93 21.29 -21.67 17.24
C ARG A 93 20.96 -21.06 15.87
N ALA A 94 21.34 -21.73 14.79
CA ALA A 94 21.07 -21.26 13.43
C ALA A 94 19.60 -21.49 13.03
N ARG A 95 18.95 -22.54 13.56
CA ARG A 95 17.52 -22.81 13.36
C ARG A 95 16.61 -21.94 14.20
N PHE A 96 17.14 -21.25 15.21
CA PHE A 96 16.34 -20.47 16.14
C PHE A 96 15.51 -19.41 15.40
N PRO A 97 14.17 -19.50 15.41
CA PRO A 97 13.33 -18.53 14.72
C PRO A 97 13.35 -17.21 15.49
N THR A 98 14.05 -16.23 14.94
CA THR A 98 14.06 -14.86 15.50
C THR A 98 12.85 -14.05 15.09
N GLU A 99 12.04 -14.58 14.16
CA GLU A 99 10.76 -14.01 13.78
C GLU A 99 9.81 -13.91 14.97
N THR A 100 8.84 -13.02 14.86
CA THR A 100 8.02 -12.64 16.02
C THR A 100 6.52 -12.52 15.73
N TYR A 101 6.09 -12.85 14.52
CA TYR A 101 4.71 -12.83 14.08
C TYR A 101 3.82 -13.74 14.94
N GLY A 102 4.29 -14.95 15.25
CA GLY A 102 3.56 -15.90 16.11
C GLY A 102 3.26 -15.40 17.53
N ARG A 103 3.95 -14.33 17.96
CA ARG A 103 3.76 -13.65 19.27
C ARG A 103 3.03 -12.31 19.15
N SER A 104 2.48 -12.01 17.98
CA SER A 104 1.76 -10.77 17.71
C SER A 104 0.37 -10.74 18.34
N SER A 105 -0.16 -9.53 18.53
CA SER A 105 -1.56 -9.32 18.89
C SER A 105 -2.52 -9.85 17.82
N ALA A 106 -2.12 -9.85 16.54
CA ALA A 106 -2.94 -10.35 15.44
C ALA A 106 -3.17 -11.85 15.56
N VAL A 107 -2.09 -12.62 15.74
CA VAL A 107 -2.16 -14.07 15.98
C VAL A 107 -2.93 -14.38 17.26
N SER A 108 -2.72 -13.61 18.33
CA SER A 108 -3.49 -13.76 19.57
C SER A 108 -4.98 -13.49 19.37
N ALA A 109 -5.35 -12.44 18.64
CA ALA A 109 -6.74 -12.09 18.37
C ALA A 109 -7.42 -13.15 17.50
N ALA A 110 -6.75 -13.63 16.44
CA ALA A 110 -7.25 -14.71 15.60
C ALA A 110 -7.54 -15.98 16.43
N ARG A 111 -6.61 -16.33 17.34
CA ARG A 111 -6.80 -17.46 18.26
C ARG A 111 -7.98 -17.28 19.21
N LEU A 112 -8.14 -16.09 19.80
CA LEU A 112 -9.23 -15.79 20.73
C LEU A 112 -10.60 -15.83 20.04
N LEU A 113 -10.65 -15.44 18.77
CA LEU A 113 -11.86 -15.44 17.95
C LEU A 113 -12.10 -16.79 17.25
N SER A 114 -11.19 -17.76 17.40
CA SER A 114 -11.18 -19.01 16.62
C SER A 114 -11.24 -18.76 15.10
N PHE A 115 -10.64 -17.65 14.65
CA PHE A 115 -10.63 -17.23 13.27
C PHE A 115 -9.57 -18.00 12.48
N ASP A 116 -10.02 -18.77 11.48
CA ASP A 116 -9.13 -19.46 10.53
C ASP A 116 -9.06 -18.64 9.24
N HIS A 117 -7.95 -17.91 9.05
CA HIS A 117 -7.74 -17.03 7.88
C HIS A 117 -7.90 -17.77 6.55
N ALA A 118 -7.39 -19.00 6.44
CA ALA A 118 -7.43 -19.76 5.18
C ALA A 118 -8.86 -20.24 4.89
N GLN A 119 -9.55 -20.74 5.92
CA GLN A 119 -10.92 -21.24 5.77
C GLN A 119 -11.94 -20.11 5.54
N GLU A 120 -11.81 -19.00 6.27
CA GLU A 120 -12.79 -17.92 6.26
C GLU A 120 -12.60 -16.95 5.08
N THR A 121 -11.38 -16.73 4.60
CA THR A 121 -11.10 -15.74 3.54
C THR A 121 -11.11 -16.35 2.14
N PHE A 122 -10.49 -17.52 1.95
CA PHE A 122 -10.18 -18.02 0.60
C PHE A 122 -10.96 -19.27 0.21
N ASN A 123 -11.48 -20.04 1.17
CA ASN A 123 -12.15 -21.31 0.87
C ASN A 123 -13.65 -21.35 1.19
N SER A 124 -14.27 -20.20 1.47
CA SER A 124 -15.71 -20.09 1.77
C SER A 124 -16.20 -21.10 2.82
N GLY A 125 -15.37 -21.46 3.80
CA GLY A 125 -15.69 -22.45 4.82
C GLY A 125 -15.40 -23.92 4.48
N ALA A 126 -15.01 -24.28 3.25
CA ALA A 126 -14.67 -25.65 2.87
C ALA A 126 -13.29 -26.10 3.38
N ALA A 127 -13.02 -27.40 3.40
CA ALA A 127 -11.69 -27.93 3.69
C ALA A 127 -10.74 -27.63 2.51
N PRO A 128 -9.55 -27.06 2.74
CA PRO A 128 -8.62 -26.72 1.66
C PRO A 128 -8.08 -27.99 1.00
N THR A 129 -8.15 -28.04 -0.34
CA THR A 129 -7.51 -29.07 -1.15
C THR A 129 -6.36 -28.43 -1.91
N TYR A 130 -5.16 -28.95 -1.71
CA TYR A 130 -3.94 -28.43 -2.31
C TYR A 130 -3.44 -29.33 -3.43
N SER A 131 -2.98 -28.72 -4.51
CA SER A 131 -2.36 -29.41 -5.64
C SER A 131 -1.09 -30.13 -5.21
N THR A 132 -0.85 -31.31 -5.78
CA THR A 132 0.42 -32.04 -5.62
C THR A 132 1.49 -31.56 -6.62
N CYS A 133 1.13 -30.70 -7.56
CA CYS A 133 2.05 -30.13 -8.54
C CYS A 133 3.09 -29.25 -7.85
N ARG A 134 4.37 -29.48 -8.17
CA ARG A 134 5.51 -28.68 -7.75
C ARG A 134 6.30 -28.28 -8.98
N VAL A 135 6.65 -27.01 -9.09
CA VAL A 135 7.36 -26.48 -10.24
C VAL A 135 8.23 -25.29 -9.85
N SER A 136 9.40 -25.13 -10.46
CA SER A 136 10.15 -23.87 -10.36
C SER A 136 9.71 -22.91 -11.46
N VAL A 137 9.90 -21.60 -11.27
CA VAL A 137 9.59 -20.61 -12.32
C VAL A 137 10.40 -20.90 -13.58
N ASP A 138 11.70 -21.20 -13.44
CA ASP A 138 12.57 -21.56 -14.58
C ASP A 138 12.06 -22.79 -15.34
N GLU A 139 11.63 -23.85 -14.63
CA GLU A 139 11.04 -25.04 -15.25
C GLU A 139 9.76 -24.70 -16.00
N TYR A 140 8.87 -23.92 -15.38
CA TYR A 140 7.60 -23.55 -16.00
C TYR A 140 7.80 -22.71 -17.26
N VAL A 141 8.65 -21.68 -17.18
CA VAL A 141 9.01 -20.80 -18.30
C VAL A 141 9.58 -21.61 -19.47
N ALA A 142 10.51 -22.53 -19.18
CA ALA A 142 11.10 -23.39 -20.20
C ALA A 142 10.08 -24.35 -20.82
N GLN A 143 9.25 -25.03 -20.01
CA GLN A 143 8.25 -26.00 -20.47
C GLN A 143 7.17 -25.37 -21.35
N HIS A 144 6.79 -24.12 -21.08
CA HIS A 144 5.75 -23.41 -21.80
C HIS A 144 6.30 -22.46 -22.89
N ALA A 145 7.62 -22.48 -23.12
CA ALA A 145 8.32 -21.60 -24.06
C ALA A 145 7.93 -20.12 -23.88
N ILE A 146 7.83 -19.67 -22.62
CA ILE A 146 7.59 -18.27 -22.29
C ILE A 146 8.88 -17.51 -22.63
N GLY A 147 8.79 -16.57 -23.58
CA GLY A 147 9.96 -15.84 -24.09
C GLY A 147 10.61 -14.95 -23.03
N ASP A 148 9.87 -13.95 -22.56
CA ASP A 148 10.32 -13.02 -21.53
C ASP A 148 9.33 -13.02 -20.35
N VAL A 149 9.85 -12.91 -19.13
CA VAL A 149 9.09 -12.53 -17.93
C VAL A 149 9.56 -11.14 -17.54
N ASP A 150 8.69 -10.13 -17.64
CA ASP A 150 9.06 -8.74 -17.34
C ASP A 150 8.96 -8.44 -15.85
N PHE A 151 8.00 -9.08 -15.15
CA PHE A 151 7.78 -8.86 -13.73
C PHE A 151 7.49 -10.15 -12.98
N LEU A 152 8.08 -10.28 -11.78
CA LEU A 152 7.85 -11.40 -10.87
C LEU A 152 7.25 -10.89 -9.56
N LYS A 153 6.01 -11.28 -9.25
CA LYS A 153 5.42 -11.10 -7.91
C LYS A 153 5.53 -12.40 -7.14
N THR A 154 5.91 -12.33 -5.86
CA THR A 154 5.88 -13.46 -4.94
C THR A 154 5.19 -13.07 -3.63
N ASP A 155 4.24 -13.91 -3.23
CA ASP A 155 3.49 -13.85 -1.98
C ASP A 155 3.20 -15.31 -1.56
N ALA A 156 4.27 -16.05 -1.29
CA ALA A 156 4.22 -17.51 -1.14
C ALA A 156 4.17 -17.97 0.32
N ASP A 157 3.50 -17.20 1.19
CA ASP A 157 3.33 -17.46 2.63
C ASP A 157 4.66 -17.83 3.33
N GLY A 158 5.73 -17.11 3.00
CA GLY A 158 7.06 -17.35 3.57
C GLY A 158 7.95 -18.34 2.81
N GLN A 159 7.62 -18.69 1.56
CA GLN A 159 8.48 -19.47 0.67
C GLN A 159 9.15 -18.64 -0.44
N ASP A 160 9.06 -17.31 -0.40
CA ASP A 160 9.47 -16.41 -1.48
C ASP A 160 10.95 -16.56 -1.86
N VAL A 161 11.86 -16.68 -0.89
CA VAL A 161 13.28 -16.96 -1.16
C VAL A 161 13.47 -18.22 -2.00
N LYS A 162 12.67 -19.27 -1.76
CA LYS A 162 12.74 -20.49 -2.57
C LYS A 162 12.19 -20.27 -3.98
N VAL A 163 11.13 -19.49 -4.13
CA VAL A 163 10.61 -19.06 -5.44
C VAL A 163 11.70 -18.32 -6.21
N LEU A 164 12.37 -17.34 -5.58
CA LEU A 164 13.44 -16.58 -6.21
C LEU A 164 14.64 -17.44 -6.62
N LEU A 165 15.02 -18.41 -5.78
CA LEU A 165 16.08 -19.37 -6.12
C LEU A 165 15.69 -20.29 -7.29
N GLY A 166 14.44 -20.74 -7.34
CA GLY A 166 13.87 -21.53 -8.44
C GLY A 166 13.55 -20.72 -9.71
N ALA A 167 13.61 -19.40 -9.63
CA ALA A 167 13.48 -18.43 -10.72
C ALA A 167 14.84 -17.82 -11.14
N GLY A 168 15.95 -18.37 -10.65
CA GLY A 168 17.25 -17.72 -10.72
C GLY A 168 17.70 -17.38 -12.15
N GLY A 169 17.45 -18.26 -13.10
CA GLY A 169 17.77 -18.06 -14.52
C GLY A 169 16.83 -17.07 -15.20
N THR A 170 15.53 -17.15 -14.92
CA THR A 170 14.51 -16.23 -15.43
C THR A 170 14.77 -14.81 -14.94
N ILE A 171 15.05 -14.63 -13.64
CA ILE A 171 15.38 -13.33 -13.05
C ILE A 171 16.61 -12.75 -13.73
N ALA A 172 17.69 -13.53 -13.87
CA ALA A 172 18.93 -13.06 -14.47
C ALA A 172 18.78 -12.63 -15.95
N SER A 173 17.88 -13.28 -16.70
CA SER A 173 17.79 -13.11 -18.15
C SER A 173 16.77 -12.08 -18.63
N THR A 174 15.63 -11.93 -17.95
CA THR A 174 14.49 -11.18 -18.51
C THR A 174 13.78 -10.25 -17.54
N VAL A 175 13.69 -10.60 -16.25
CA VAL A 175 12.91 -9.83 -15.25
C VAL A 175 13.42 -8.40 -15.09
N LEU A 176 12.52 -7.44 -15.31
CA LEU A 176 12.78 -6.00 -15.17
C LEU A 176 12.45 -5.50 -13.76
N GLY A 177 11.48 -6.11 -13.09
CA GLY A 177 11.15 -5.80 -11.70
C GLY A 177 10.55 -6.98 -10.95
N ALA A 178 10.62 -6.94 -9.64
CA ALA A 178 10.00 -7.94 -8.79
C ALA A 178 9.39 -7.31 -7.54
N TYR A 179 8.27 -7.86 -7.10
CA TYR A 179 7.60 -7.48 -5.85
C TYR A 179 7.56 -8.71 -4.95
N VAL A 180 8.28 -8.66 -3.83
CA VAL A 180 8.59 -9.85 -3.03
C VAL A 180 8.13 -9.61 -1.59
N GLU A 181 7.43 -10.58 -1.02
CA GLU A 181 7.14 -10.60 0.40
C GLU A 181 8.31 -11.22 1.20
N CYS A 182 8.74 -10.59 2.28
CA CYS A 182 9.83 -11.10 3.10
C CYS A 182 9.73 -10.73 4.58
N PHE A 183 10.30 -11.57 5.45
CA PHE A 183 10.43 -11.28 6.88
C PHE A 183 11.71 -10.50 7.16
N PHE A 184 11.71 -9.61 8.15
CA PHE A 184 12.96 -8.97 8.58
C PHE A 184 13.85 -9.88 9.44
N HIS A 185 13.26 -10.92 10.03
CA HIS A 185 13.91 -11.82 10.97
C HIS A 185 13.58 -13.27 10.63
N GLY A 186 14.48 -14.20 10.92
CA GLY A 186 14.31 -15.62 10.60
C GLY A 186 15.49 -16.47 11.05
N ALA A 187 15.52 -17.72 10.60
CA ALA A 187 16.66 -18.61 10.79
C ALA A 187 17.89 -18.11 10.01
N LEU A 188 19.09 -18.48 10.47
CA LEU A 188 20.36 -18.20 9.80
C LEU A 188 20.63 -19.21 8.68
N SER A 189 19.64 -19.40 7.79
CA SER A 189 19.72 -20.23 6.61
C SER A 189 19.69 -19.34 5.36
N PRO A 190 20.46 -19.62 4.30
CA PRO A 190 20.34 -18.93 3.02
C PRO A 190 19.00 -19.22 2.32
N TYR A 191 18.23 -20.22 2.79
CA TYR A 191 16.89 -20.55 2.31
C TYR A 191 15.78 -19.94 3.16
N ALA A 192 16.10 -19.27 4.28
CA ALA A 192 15.10 -18.61 5.11
C ALA A 192 14.52 -17.39 4.38
N ASN A 193 13.22 -17.14 4.53
CA ASN A 193 12.51 -16.05 3.85
C ASN A 193 12.77 -14.67 4.48
N THR A 194 14.04 -14.29 4.59
CA THR A 194 14.48 -13.04 5.20
C THR A 194 14.77 -11.98 4.15
N PHE A 195 14.54 -10.72 4.48
CA PHE A 195 14.91 -9.57 3.66
C PHE A 195 16.39 -9.60 3.28
N ALA A 196 17.28 -10.00 4.19
CA ALA A 196 18.71 -10.12 3.90
C ALA A 196 19.02 -11.15 2.80
N ASN A 197 18.30 -12.27 2.77
CA ASN A 197 18.45 -13.25 1.70
C ASN A 197 17.82 -12.76 0.39
N VAL A 198 16.64 -12.15 0.46
CA VAL A 198 15.98 -11.55 -0.71
C VAL A 198 16.90 -10.49 -1.34
N ASP A 199 17.37 -9.52 -0.56
CA ASP A 199 18.26 -8.45 -1.02
C ASP A 199 19.51 -9.00 -1.69
N ARG A 200 20.18 -9.96 -1.06
CA ARG A 200 21.34 -10.63 -1.65
C ARG A 200 21.00 -11.30 -2.99
N ILE A 201 19.93 -12.09 -3.05
CA ILE A 201 19.52 -12.82 -4.27
C ILE A 201 19.21 -11.86 -5.43
N MET A 202 18.50 -10.77 -5.14
CA MET A 202 18.06 -9.79 -6.13
C MET A 202 19.20 -8.91 -6.63
N THR A 203 20.04 -8.41 -5.71
CA THR A 203 21.20 -7.56 -6.04
C THR A 203 22.29 -8.32 -6.79
N GLU A 204 22.56 -9.58 -6.44
CA GLU A 204 23.45 -10.47 -7.21
C GLU A 204 23.00 -10.62 -8.68
N ARG A 205 21.72 -10.42 -8.97
CA ARG A 205 21.14 -10.52 -10.32
C ARG A 205 20.93 -9.16 -11.01
N GLY A 206 21.40 -8.09 -10.39
CA GLY A 206 21.37 -6.73 -10.94
C GLY A 206 20.06 -5.97 -10.71
N LEU A 207 19.18 -6.44 -9.83
CA LEU A 207 18.02 -5.65 -9.39
C LEU A 207 18.38 -4.89 -8.11
N GLN A 208 17.92 -3.65 -8.00
CA GLN A 208 18.13 -2.80 -6.81
C GLN A 208 16.82 -2.60 -6.07
N LEU A 209 16.88 -2.34 -4.76
CA LEU A 209 15.71 -2.02 -3.95
C LEU A 209 15.23 -0.59 -4.27
N PHE A 210 13.97 -0.45 -4.71
CA PHE A 210 13.34 0.83 -5.03
C PHE A 210 12.23 1.24 -4.03
N ASP A 211 11.54 0.27 -3.41
CA ASP A 211 10.53 0.55 -2.39
C ASP A 211 10.51 -0.56 -1.32
N ILE A 212 10.18 -0.17 -0.09
CA ILE A 212 9.97 -1.10 1.03
C ILE A 212 8.77 -0.64 1.83
N ARG A 213 7.84 -1.57 2.09
CA ARG A 213 6.61 -1.32 2.83
C ARG A 213 6.56 -2.23 4.05
N PRO A 214 7.12 -1.80 5.19
CA PRO A 214 7.09 -2.58 6.41
C PRO A 214 5.67 -2.74 6.95
N ARG A 215 5.36 -3.93 7.43
CA ARG A 215 4.14 -4.25 8.17
C ARG A 215 4.50 -4.45 9.64
N THR A 216 3.90 -3.61 10.48
CA THR A 216 4.18 -3.55 11.93
C THR A 216 3.14 -4.29 12.73
N TYR A 217 3.57 -4.95 13.81
CA TYR A 217 2.72 -5.71 14.71
C TYR A 217 3.08 -5.42 16.17
N THR A 218 2.08 -5.12 16.98
CA THR A 218 2.20 -5.14 18.44
C THR A 218 2.26 -6.57 18.98
N ARG A 219 2.72 -6.71 20.22
CA ARG A 219 2.83 -8.00 20.90
C ARG A 219 1.52 -8.38 21.55
N ALA A 220 1.24 -9.68 21.65
CA ALA A 220 0.06 -10.18 22.36
C ALA A 220 0.01 -9.70 23.82
N ALA A 221 1.17 -9.50 24.45
CA ALA A 221 1.27 -8.99 25.83
C ALA A 221 0.78 -7.54 26.00
N LEU A 222 0.74 -6.75 24.92
CA LEU A 222 0.21 -5.39 24.92
C LEU A 222 -0.30 -5.05 23.51
N PRO A 223 -1.55 -5.41 23.18
CA PRO A 223 -2.10 -5.21 21.84
C PRO A 223 -2.35 -3.73 21.55
N GLY A 224 -2.03 -3.31 20.33
CA GLY A 224 -2.38 -2.02 19.76
C GLY A 224 -3.48 -2.13 18.71
N PRO A 225 -3.96 -1.00 18.19
CA PRO A 225 -5.02 -0.97 17.20
C PRO A 225 -4.55 -1.53 15.85
N PHE A 226 -5.41 -2.32 15.21
CA PHE A 226 -5.22 -2.78 13.84
C PHE A 226 -5.27 -1.59 12.86
N GLN A 227 -4.53 -1.69 11.75
CA GLN A 227 -4.54 -0.67 10.70
C GLN A 227 -5.81 -0.75 9.83
N TYR A 228 -6.40 -1.93 9.73
CA TYR A 228 -7.57 -2.23 8.90
C TYR A 228 -8.59 -3.01 9.73
N GLU A 229 -9.83 -3.12 9.23
CA GLU A 229 -10.91 -3.91 9.86
C GLU A 229 -10.73 -5.43 9.65
N ILE A 230 -9.49 -5.91 9.74
CA ILE A 230 -9.10 -7.31 9.63
C ILE A 230 -7.97 -7.58 10.65
N LEU A 231 -7.84 -8.84 11.09
CA LEU A 231 -6.84 -9.27 12.06
C LEU A 231 -5.45 -9.41 11.41
N ALA A 232 -4.90 -8.27 10.98
CA ALA A 232 -3.63 -8.16 10.26
C ALA A 232 -2.67 -7.19 10.99
N GLN A 233 -1.98 -6.32 10.24
CA GLN A 233 -1.02 -5.36 10.79
C GLN A 233 -1.66 -4.32 11.73
N THR A 234 -0.87 -3.81 12.67
CA THR A 234 -1.25 -2.77 13.62
C THR A 234 -0.62 -1.43 13.26
N THR A 235 -1.19 -0.33 13.72
CA THR A 235 -0.73 1.03 13.38
C THR A 235 0.65 1.36 13.95
N ASN A 236 1.15 0.55 14.89
CA ASN A 236 2.47 0.63 15.47
C ASN A 236 3.01 -0.78 15.78
N GLY A 237 4.14 -0.85 16.49
CA GLY A 237 4.81 -2.10 16.86
C GLY A 237 6.09 -2.33 16.07
N SER A 238 6.69 -3.50 16.24
CA SER A 238 7.92 -3.86 15.51
C SER A 238 7.60 -4.23 14.07
N ALA A 239 8.45 -3.84 13.12
CA ALA A 239 8.41 -4.37 11.77
C ALA A 239 8.69 -5.88 11.80
N VAL A 240 7.78 -6.66 11.21
CA VAL A 240 7.88 -8.13 11.19
C VAL A 240 8.27 -8.62 9.80
N TRP A 241 7.62 -8.07 8.79
CA TRP A 241 7.73 -8.42 7.39
C TRP A 241 7.47 -7.17 6.54
N ALA A 242 7.80 -7.23 5.26
CA ALA A 242 7.60 -6.17 4.31
C ALA A 242 7.33 -6.71 2.92
N ASP A 243 6.58 -5.93 2.16
CA ASP A 243 6.60 -6.02 0.71
C ASP A 243 7.74 -5.15 0.18
N VAL A 244 8.57 -5.69 -0.70
CA VAL A 244 9.73 -4.99 -1.27
C VAL A 244 9.69 -5.01 -2.80
N LEU A 245 9.93 -3.83 -3.39
CA LEU A 245 10.01 -3.65 -4.83
C LEU A 245 11.47 -3.58 -5.25
N TYR A 246 11.87 -4.50 -6.12
CA TYR A 246 13.15 -4.49 -6.81
C TYR A 246 12.95 -4.14 -8.28
N VAL A 247 13.84 -3.33 -8.84
CA VAL A 247 13.82 -2.97 -10.27
C VAL A 247 15.24 -3.01 -10.82
N ARG A 248 15.39 -3.43 -12.08
CA ARG A 248 16.62 -3.22 -12.84
C ARG A 248 16.80 -1.73 -13.11
N ASP A 249 17.83 -1.15 -12.52
CA ASP A 249 18.16 0.27 -12.67
C ASP A 249 18.81 0.56 -14.03
N LEU A 250 18.01 0.47 -15.09
CA LEU A 250 18.44 0.69 -16.48
C LEU A 250 18.83 2.16 -16.76
N ALA A 251 18.57 3.07 -15.81
CA ALA A 251 18.91 4.48 -15.93
C ALA A 251 20.42 4.71 -15.82
N ARG A 252 21.15 3.78 -15.18
CA ARG A 252 22.62 3.85 -15.07
C ARG A 252 23.29 3.56 -16.41
N PRO A 253 24.10 4.46 -16.95
CA PRO A 253 24.75 4.28 -18.26
C PRO A 253 25.53 2.97 -18.39
N GLU A 254 26.24 2.57 -17.34
CA GLU A 254 27.13 1.39 -17.30
C GLU A 254 26.40 0.07 -16.99
N TYR A 255 25.08 0.09 -16.77
CA TYR A 255 24.31 -1.08 -16.35
C TYR A 255 24.50 -2.27 -17.29
N ASP A 256 24.37 -2.02 -18.60
CA ASP A 256 24.48 -3.02 -19.66
C ASP A 256 25.82 -3.76 -19.60
N ASP A 257 26.93 -3.03 -19.40
CA ASP A 257 28.28 -3.58 -19.37
C ASP A 257 28.53 -4.38 -18.09
N VAL A 258 28.02 -3.90 -16.94
CA VAL A 258 28.23 -4.53 -15.64
C VAL A 258 27.44 -5.84 -15.52
N PHE A 259 26.20 -5.86 -16.00
CA PHE A 259 25.29 -7.00 -15.82
C PHE A 259 25.10 -7.84 -17.08
N GLY A 260 25.67 -7.44 -18.22
CA GLY A 260 25.44 -8.11 -19.50
C GLY A 260 23.97 -8.08 -19.94
N PHE A 261 23.22 -7.07 -19.49
CA PHE A 261 21.78 -6.95 -19.69
C PHE A 261 21.46 -5.68 -20.47
N GLU A 262 21.21 -5.82 -21.77
CA GLU A 262 20.98 -4.68 -22.65
C GLU A 262 19.66 -3.95 -22.31
N ALA A 263 19.76 -2.64 -22.07
CA ALA A 263 18.62 -1.74 -21.98
C ALA A 263 18.09 -1.42 -23.39
N THR A 264 17.40 -2.40 -23.99
CA THR A 264 16.72 -2.24 -25.28
C THR A 264 15.58 -1.22 -25.18
N PRO A 265 15.12 -0.63 -26.30
CA PRO A 265 14.06 0.38 -26.25
C PRO A 265 12.77 -0.12 -25.59
N GLU A 266 12.42 -1.40 -25.82
CA GLU A 266 11.24 -2.01 -25.21
C GLU A 266 11.42 -2.22 -23.71
N ARG A 267 12.60 -2.66 -23.25
CA ARG A 267 12.89 -2.81 -21.82
C ARG A 267 12.88 -1.47 -21.10
N ILE A 268 13.43 -0.42 -21.71
CA ILE A 268 13.39 0.94 -21.16
C ILE A 268 11.93 1.39 -20.95
N ILE A 269 11.07 1.21 -21.97
CA ILE A 269 9.67 1.64 -21.91
C ILE A 269 8.89 0.83 -20.87
N LYS A 270 9.06 -0.51 -20.85
CA LYS A 270 8.43 -1.38 -19.86
C LYS A 270 8.85 -1.02 -18.44
N THR A 271 10.16 -0.86 -18.19
CA THR A 271 10.68 -0.46 -16.88
C THR A 271 10.12 0.88 -16.45
N ALA A 272 10.05 1.88 -17.34
CA ALA A 272 9.46 3.19 -17.02
C ALA A 272 7.96 3.08 -16.68
N CYS A 273 7.18 2.26 -17.40
CA CYS A 273 5.76 2.03 -17.09
C CYS A 273 5.57 1.27 -15.76
N LEU A 274 6.45 0.30 -15.46
CA LEU A 274 6.47 -0.40 -14.18
C LEU A 274 6.77 0.58 -13.04
N MET A 275 7.81 1.40 -13.16
CA MET A 275 8.13 2.46 -12.19
C MET A 275 6.95 3.40 -11.96
N GLU A 276 6.28 3.88 -13.02
CA GLU A 276 5.07 4.72 -12.90
C GLU A 276 3.94 3.99 -12.14
N THR A 277 3.71 2.71 -12.44
CA THR A 277 2.69 1.87 -11.78
C THR A 277 2.90 1.81 -10.27
N PHE A 278 4.16 1.82 -9.81
CA PHE A 278 4.52 1.84 -8.39
C PHE A 278 4.72 3.26 -7.81
N GLY A 279 4.43 4.32 -8.56
CA GLY A 279 4.52 5.70 -8.09
C GLY A 279 5.93 6.29 -8.07
N LEU A 280 6.83 5.77 -8.91
CA LEU A 280 8.23 6.18 -9.06
C LEU A 280 8.43 6.97 -10.37
N GLN A 281 7.60 7.99 -10.59
CA GLN A 281 7.64 8.79 -11.82
C GLN A 281 8.97 9.52 -12.01
N ASP A 282 9.65 9.88 -10.92
CA ASP A 282 10.97 10.49 -10.92
C ASP A 282 12.04 9.52 -11.45
N CYS A 283 12.04 8.27 -10.98
CA CYS A 283 12.93 7.22 -11.50
C CYS A 283 12.64 6.91 -12.96
N ALA A 284 11.35 6.86 -13.35
CA ALA A 284 10.96 6.68 -14.75
C ALA A 284 11.48 7.85 -15.62
N ALA A 285 11.39 9.09 -15.13
CA ALA A 285 11.88 10.26 -15.84
C ALA A 285 13.41 10.25 -15.99
N GLU A 286 14.15 9.85 -14.95
CA GLU A 286 15.61 9.68 -15.03
C GLU A 286 15.99 8.62 -16.07
N LEU A 287 15.32 7.47 -16.07
CA LEU A 287 15.53 6.40 -17.05
C LEU A 287 15.33 6.91 -18.50
N ILE A 288 14.21 7.59 -18.76
CA ILE A 288 13.92 8.13 -20.09
C ILE A 288 14.93 9.19 -20.51
N ALA A 289 15.35 10.07 -19.59
CA ALA A 289 16.32 11.12 -19.87
C ALA A 289 17.71 10.55 -20.18
N ASN A 290 18.17 9.55 -19.41
CA ASN A 290 19.51 8.97 -19.56
C ASN A 290 19.64 8.02 -20.75
N ARG A 291 18.51 7.53 -21.30
CA ARG A 291 18.46 6.59 -22.43
C ARG A 291 17.72 7.15 -23.65
N ALA A 292 17.60 8.48 -23.72
CA ALA A 292 16.84 9.17 -24.76
C ALA A 292 17.29 8.77 -26.18
N GLU A 293 18.58 8.55 -26.39
CA GLU A 293 19.20 8.17 -27.66
C GLU A 293 18.80 6.78 -28.15
N ARG A 294 18.32 5.92 -27.26
CA ARG A 294 17.88 4.56 -27.58
C ARG A 294 16.39 4.49 -27.87
N LEU A 295 15.62 5.53 -27.55
CA LEU A 295 14.18 5.51 -27.72
C LEU A 295 13.79 5.89 -29.15
N PRO A 296 12.83 5.19 -29.78
CA PRO A 296 12.30 5.56 -31.09
C PRO A 296 11.30 6.73 -31.01
N TYR A 297 11.15 7.36 -29.84
CA TYR A 297 10.21 8.44 -29.56
C TYR A 297 10.97 9.66 -29.06
N PRO A 298 10.47 10.88 -29.32
CA PRO A 298 11.02 12.09 -28.70
C PRO A 298 10.92 12.01 -27.18
N ALA A 299 12.07 12.06 -26.49
CA ALA A 299 12.13 11.89 -25.04
C ALA A 299 11.37 12.99 -24.28
N ASP A 300 11.35 14.22 -24.80
CA ASP A 300 10.57 15.34 -24.27
C ASP A 300 9.08 15.02 -24.16
N ARG A 301 8.50 14.43 -25.22
CA ARG A 301 7.09 14.01 -25.25
C ARG A 301 6.77 12.94 -24.23
N ILE A 302 7.69 12.00 -24.02
CA ILE A 302 7.52 10.94 -23.01
C ILE A 302 7.62 11.53 -21.61
N LEU A 303 8.61 12.40 -21.37
CA LEU A 303 8.83 13.05 -20.08
C LEU A 303 7.63 13.91 -19.67
N ASP A 304 6.98 14.60 -20.61
CA ASP A 304 5.76 15.39 -20.36
C ASP A 304 4.64 14.54 -19.72
N LEU A 305 4.54 13.24 -20.06
CA LEU A 305 3.53 12.34 -19.50
C LEU A 305 3.76 12.05 -18.01
N LEU A 306 5.01 12.13 -17.54
CA LEU A 306 5.40 11.85 -16.16
C LEU A 306 5.31 13.08 -15.24
N VAL A 307 5.07 14.27 -15.79
CA VAL A 307 5.09 15.52 -15.03
C VAL A 307 3.90 15.60 -14.06
N PRO A 308 4.17 15.84 -12.75
CA PRO A 308 3.14 16.05 -11.77
C PRO A 308 2.56 17.47 -11.83
N ASP A 309 1.33 17.62 -11.34
CA ASP A 309 0.67 18.94 -11.25
C ASP A 309 1.15 19.78 -10.06
N SER A 310 2.27 19.41 -9.41
CA SER A 310 2.74 20.01 -8.16
C SER A 310 3.28 21.44 -8.30
N LEU A 311 3.76 21.80 -9.49
CA LEU A 311 4.19 23.16 -9.82
C LEU A 311 3.24 23.88 -10.78
N GLY A 312 2.07 23.29 -11.03
CA GLY A 312 1.08 23.76 -12.00
C GLY A 312 0.54 22.60 -12.84
N ALA A 313 -0.74 22.65 -13.17
CA ALA A 313 -1.37 21.63 -13.99
C ALA A 313 -0.92 21.75 -15.47
N GLY A 314 -0.68 20.61 -16.11
CA GLY A 314 -0.45 20.53 -17.56
C GLY A 314 0.88 21.15 -18.03
N LEU A 315 1.88 21.24 -17.16
CA LEU A 315 3.22 21.68 -17.55
C LEU A 315 3.93 20.62 -18.39
N SER A 316 4.69 21.07 -19.37
CA SER A 316 5.74 20.24 -19.98
C SER A 316 6.88 19.98 -18.98
N TYR A 317 7.69 18.96 -19.24
CA TYR A 317 8.86 18.62 -18.44
C TYR A 317 9.84 19.80 -18.36
N GLN A 318 10.06 20.50 -19.47
CA GLN A 318 10.96 21.66 -19.49
C GLN A 318 10.42 22.82 -18.65
N GLU A 319 9.11 23.10 -18.71
CA GLU A 319 8.49 24.13 -17.87
C GLU A 319 8.52 23.75 -16.39
N PHE A 320 8.24 22.50 -16.06
CA PHE A 320 8.32 21.98 -14.69
C PHE A 320 9.74 22.14 -14.15
N MET A 321 10.75 21.70 -14.90
CA MET A 321 12.16 21.81 -14.50
C MET A 321 12.63 23.27 -14.45
N ALA A 322 12.15 24.15 -15.33
CA ALA A 322 12.45 25.57 -15.27
C ALA A 322 11.88 26.22 -14.00
N ARG A 323 10.64 25.88 -13.61
CA ARG A 323 10.03 26.34 -12.34
C ARG A 323 10.79 25.82 -11.13
N PHE A 324 11.14 24.53 -11.13
CA PHE A 324 11.95 23.94 -10.07
C PHE A 324 13.31 24.63 -9.94
N ARG A 325 14.02 24.86 -11.05
CA ARG A 325 15.32 25.55 -11.03
C ARG A 325 15.21 27.01 -10.57
N ALA A 326 14.10 27.69 -10.88
CA ALA A 326 13.86 29.07 -10.46
C ALA A 326 13.54 29.18 -8.95
N ASP A 327 12.75 28.26 -8.40
CA ASP A 327 12.48 28.18 -6.96
C ASP A 327 12.27 26.73 -6.49
N PRO A 328 13.32 26.01 -6.08
CA PRO A 328 13.19 24.64 -5.57
C PRO A 328 12.30 24.55 -4.33
N LYS A 329 12.16 25.65 -3.56
CA LYS A 329 11.34 25.68 -2.35
C LYS A 329 9.85 25.58 -2.66
N ALA A 330 9.43 25.82 -3.91
CA ALA A 330 8.04 25.68 -4.33
C ALA A 330 7.48 24.25 -4.11
N LEU A 331 8.35 23.23 -4.08
CA LEU A 331 7.97 21.85 -3.75
C LEU A 331 7.97 21.53 -2.25
N LEU A 332 8.32 22.47 -1.37
CA LEU A 332 8.21 22.25 0.07
C LEU A 332 6.72 22.11 0.45
N PRO A 333 6.35 21.21 1.39
CA PRO A 333 4.96 21.02 1.80
C PRO A 333 4.26 22.32 2.21
N SER A 334 4.97 23.26 2.83
CA SER A 334 4.43 24.57 3.23
C SER A 334 4.05 25.48 2.07
N ARG A 335 4.57 25.23 0.87
CA ARG A 335 4.32 26.00 -0.36
C ARG A 335 3.43 25.29 -1.37
N LEU A 336 3.25 23.97 -1.23
CA LEU A 336 2.31 23.24 -2.06
C LEU A 336 0.86 23.70 -1.81
N PRO A 337 -0.03 23.60 -2.81
CA PRO A 337 -1.47 23.77 -2.61
C PRO A 337 -1.99 22.86 -1.50
N ALA A 338 -2.93 23.33 -0.68
CA ALA A 338 -3.45 22.57 0.48
C ALA A 338 -3.93 21.16 0.11
N ALA A 339 -4.60 21.01 -1.04
CA ALA A 339 -5.07 19.73 -1.57
C ALA A 339 -3.94 18.72 -1.91
N GLN A 340 -2.69 19.18 -2.01
CA GLN A 340 -1.51 18.36 -2.34
C GLN A 340 -0.59 18.16 -1.13
N ARG A 341 -0.89 18.78 0.02
CA ARG A 341 -0.12 18.58 1.24
C ARG A 341 -0.50 17.24 1.85
N LYS A 342 0.46 16.31 1.95
CA LYS A 342 0.29 15.21 2.93
C LYS A 342 0.34 15.86 4.32
N PRO A 343 -0.64 15.60 5.21
CA PRO A 343 -0.57 16.12 6.57
C PRO A 343 0.76 15.62 7.17
N PRO A 344 1.57 16.52 7.77
CA PRO A 344 2.75 16.07 8.48
C PRO A 344 2.32 15.02 9.51
N GLN A 345 3.08 13.92 9.63
CA GLN A 345 2.87 13.05 10.78
C GLN A 345 3.15 13.89 12.03
N PRO A 346 2.19 14.06 12.94
CA PRO A 346 2.39 14.92 14.08
C PRO A 346 3.51 14.34 14.94
N ILE A 347 4.57 15.14 15.15
CA ILE A 347 5.56 14.84 16.19
C ILE A 347 4.92 15.28 17.51
N VAL A 348 4.19 14.36 18.15
CA VAL A 348 3.44 14.65 19.38
C VAL A 348 4.41 14.94 20.54
N LYS A 349 4.62 16.21 20.90
CA LYS A 349 5.40 16.61 22.09
C LYS A 349 4.56 16.74 23.37
N GLY A 350 3.23 16.77 23.25
CA GLY A 350 2.34 16.83 24.41
C GLY A 350 0.87 16.79 24.03
N ARG A 351 0.05 16.16 24.88
CA ARG A 351 -1.39 15.99 24.70
C ARG A 351 -2.14 16.68 25.83
N ARG A 352 -3.02 17.63 25.49
CA ARG A 352 -3.85 18.37 26.44
C ARG A 352 -5.31 17.95 26.27
N PRO A 353 -5.97 17.37 27.29
CA PRO A 353 -7.37 17.00 27.19
C PRO A 353 -8.26 18.23 27.05
N VAL A 354 -9.32 18.13 26.23
CA VAL A 354 -10.37 19.13 26.13
C VAL A 354 -11.64 18.57 26.79
N ALA A 355 -12.21 19.33 27.72
CA ALA A 355 -13.38 18.90 28.48
C ALA A 355 -14.60 18.74 27.57
N LEU A 356 -15.13 17.51 27.48
CA LEU A 356 -16.29 17.19 26.64
C LEU A 356 -17.54 17.97 27.05
N GLN A 357 -17.66 18.36 28.32
CA GLN A 357 -18.78 19.17 28.84
C GLN A 357 -18.89 20.55 28.17
N ARG A 358 -17.88 20.97 27.41
CA ARG A 358 -17.89 22.19 26.59
C ARG A 358 -18.57 22.00 25.23
N ILE A 359 -18.88 20.77 24.84
CA ILE A 359 -19.67 20.50 23.64
C ILE A 359 -21.11 20.97 23.89
N THR A 360 -21.64 21.73 22.95
CA THR A 360 -23.00 22.28 23.02
C THR A 360 -23.79 21.93 21.75
N SER A 361 -25.11 21.90 21.87
CA SER A 361 -26.02 21.76 20.74
C SER A 361 -27.07 22.87 20.83
N ALA A 362 -27.31 23.57 19.73
CA ALA A 362 -28.35 24.59 19.67
C ALA A 362 -29.71 23.93 19.45
N LYS A 363 -30.76 24.41 20.14
CA LYS A 363 -32.12 23.84 20.02
C LYS A 363 -32.64 23.79 18.57
N VAL A 364 -32.26 24.76 17.75
CA VAL A 364 -32.61 24.85 16.32
C VAL A 364 -32.03 23.71 15.47
N TRP A 365 -30.96 23.06 15.92
CA TRP A 365 -30.31 21.97 15.20
C TRP A 365 -31.06 20.64 15.30
N GLY A 366 -31.98 20.52 16.26
CA GLY A 366 -32.78 19.30 16.45
C GLY A 366 -31.96 18.07 16.84
N ALA A 367 -30.74 18.26 17.34
CA ALA A 367 -29.85 17.21 17.82
C ALA A 367 -29.89 17.12 19.35
N THR A 368 -29.62 15.94 19.89
CA THR A 368 -29.57 15.70 21.34
C THR A 368 -28.17 15.33 21.79
N LEU A 369 -27.78 15.83 22.96
CA LEU A 369 -26.56 15.48 23.68
C LEU A 369 -26.94 14.87 25.03
N ALA A 370 -26.40 13.70 25.35
CA ALA A 370 -26.58 13.05 26.64
C ALA A 370 -25.22 12.61 27.21
N PRO A 371 -25.03 12.65 28.55
CA PRO A 371 -23.84 12.04 29.15
C PRO A 371 -23.79 10.54 28.85
N ALA A 372 -22.65 10.05 28.39
CA ALA A 372 -22.37 8.62 28.23
C ALA A 372 -21.61 8.08 29.45
N GLY A 373 -21.52 6.75 29.58
CA GLY A 373 -20.68 6.08 30.58
C GLY A 373 -19.20 6.51 30.45
N GLU A 374 -18.45 6.45 31.56
CA GLU A 374 -17.02 6.83 31.62
C GLU A 374 -16.68 8.27 31.18
N GLY A 375 -17.66 9.19 31.21
CA GLY A 375 -17.43 10.62 30.99
C GLY A 375 -17.48 11.07 29.52
N GLY A 376 -17.93 10.21 28.61
CA GLY A 376 -18.22 10.53 27.21
C GLY A 376 -19.53 11.30 27.00
N ILE A 377 -19.84 11.60 25.75
CA ILE A 377 -21.10 12.24 25.33
C ILE A 377 -21.73 11.48 24.17
N ASP A 378 -22.98 11.04 24.35
CA ASP A 378 -23.82 10.51 23.28
C ASP A 378 -24.45 11.66 22.50
N LEU A 379 -24.35 11.59 21.18
CA LEU A 379 -24.84 12.55 20.21
C LEU A 379 -25.81 11.85 19.27
N THR A 380 -27.01 12.40 19.13
CA THR A 380 -27.96 12.04 18.06
C THR A 380 -28.22 13.26 17.20
N THR A 381 -27.97 13.17 15.89
CA THR A 381 -28.24 14.27 14.95
C THR A 381 -29.72 14.36 14.57
N SER A 382 -30.13 15.48 13.96
CA SER A 382 -31.40 15.51 13.21
C SER A 382 -31.29 14.70 11.91
N PRO A 383 -32.41 14.22 11.34
CA PRO A 383 -32.38 13.44 10.09
C PRO A 383 -31.98 14.27 8.86
N SER A 384 -31.92 15.59 8.98
CA SER A 384 -31.52 16.50 7.90
C SER A 384 -30.06 16.31 7.54
N ARG A 385 -29.79 15.93 6.28
CA ARG A 385 -28.43 15.88 5.76
C ARG A 385 -27.74 17.24 5.90
N TRP A 386 -26.51 17.22 6.37
CA TRP A 386 -25.68 18.41 6.69
C TRP A 386 -26.19 19.27 7.85
N GLY A 387 -27.24 18.85 8.55
CA GLY A 387 -27.69 19.51 9.77
C GLY A 387 -26.60 19.47 10.84
N TYR A 388 -26.24 20.62 11.39
CA TYR A 388 -25.36 20.68 12.56
C TYR A 388 -25.98 19.93 13.72
N ALA A 389 -25.14 19.42 14.60
CA ALA A 389 -25.57 18.58 15.70
C ALA A 389 -24.84 18.91 17.01
N ALA A 390 -23.56 19.25 16.93
CA ALA A 390 -22.79 19.68 18.08
C ALA A 390 -21.67 20.66 17.68
N ALA A 391 -21.29 21.53 18.62
CA ALA A 391 -20.21 22.47 18.47
C ALA A 391 -19.37 22.57 19.75
N LEU A 392 -18.07 22.78 19.59
CA LEU A 392 -17.14 23.07 20.67
C LEU A 392 -16.26 24.25 20.26
N SER A 393 -16.43 25.38 20.96
CA SER A 393 -15.56 26.54 20.76
C SER A 393 -14.12 26.22 21.19
N LEU A 394 -13.20 26.43 20.26
CA LEU A 394 -11.77 26.33 20.51
C LEU A 394 -11.25 27.67 21.06
N PRO A 395 -10.16 27.68 21.86
CA PRO A 395 -9.58 28.93 22.35
C PRO A 395 -9.11 29.82 21.18
N GLU A 396 -9.40 31.13 21.23
CA GLU A 396 -9.03 32.10 20.18
C GLU A 396 -7.51 32.19 19.94
N ASP A 397 -6.70 31.83 20.96
CA ASP A 397 -5.23 31.84 20.91
C ASP A 397 -4.62 30.42 20.75
N ALA A 398 -5.32 29.48 20.11
CA ALA A 398 -4.78 28.15 19.89
C ALA A 398 -3.53 28.24 18.99
N ALA A 399 -2.35 28.06 19.59
CA ALA A 399 -1.12 27.79 18.84
C ALA A 399 -1.36 26.61 17.85
N PRO A 400 -0.59 26.51 16.75
CA PRO A 400 -0.66 25.38 15.84
C PRO A 400 -0.70 24.06 16.61
N ALA A 401 -1.75 23.30 16.35
CA ALA A 401 -2.06 22.09 17.09
C ALA A 401 -2.92 21.17 16.23
N THR A 402 -2.89 19.89 16.53
CA THR A 402 -3.83 18.94 15.96
C THR A 402 -4.95 18.67 16.97
N LEU A 403 -6.20 18.91 16.60
CA LEU A 403 -7.36 18.48 17.37
C LEU A 403 -7.60 17.00 17.10
N GLU A 404 -7.45 16.19 18.13
CA GLU A 404 -7.76 14.76 18.12
C GLU A 404 -9.15 14.54 18.72
N VAL A 405 -10.05 13.95 17.93
CA VAL A 405 -11.41 13.58 18.35
C VAL A 405 -11.54 12.07 18.28
N GLU A 406 -11.88 11.45 19.39
CA GLU A 406 -12.20 10.03 19.49
C GLU A 406 -13.72 9.89 19.55
N ILE A 407 -14.29 9.27 18.52
CA ILE A 407 -15.73 9.19 18.30
C ILE A 407 -16.12 7.85 17.69
N GLU A 408 -17.11 7.19 18.28
CA GLU A 408 -17.74 5.98 17.74
C GLU A 408 -19.06 6.37 17.11
N ILE A 409 -19.27 6.05 15.83
CA ILE A 409 -20.56 6.25 15.16
C ILE A 409 -21.26 4.91 15.10
N THR A 410 -22.35 4.78 15.83
CA THR A 410 -23.11 3.52 15.95
C THR A 410 -24.16 3.37 14.85
N GLU A 411 -24.63 4.47 14.28
CA GLU A 411 -25.60 4.49 13.18
C GLU A 411 -25.43 5.73 12.30
N GLY A 412 -25.59 5.58 10.99
CA GLY A 412 -25.51 6.67 10.01
C GLY A 412 -24.09 7.06 9.62
N GLN A 413 -23.88 8.34 9.31
CA GLN A 413 -22.61 8.95 8.92
C GLN A 413 -22.54 10.33 9.54
N MET A 414 -21.39 10.75 10.09
CA MET A 414 -21.21 12.11 10.61
C MET A 414 -19.99 12.79 9.97
N GLY A 415 -20.13 14.09 9.72
CA GLY A 415 -19.04 14.98 9.35
C GLY A 415 -18.46 15.62 10.60
N ILE A 416 -17.15 15.58 10.75
CA ILE A 416 -16.39 16.15 11.85
C ILE A 416 -15.46 17.20 11.26
N SER A 417 -15.66 18.44 11.66
CA SER A 417 -15.11 19.61 10.95
C SER A 417 -14.45 20.60 11.88
N LEU A 418 -13.44 21.32 11.40
CA LEU A 418 -13.08 22.62 11.96
C LEU A 418 -13.73 23.72 11.15
N ALA A 419 -14.34 24.67 11.83
CA ALA A 419 -15.01 25.81 11.24
C ALA A 419 -14.65 27.11 11.96
N ASN A 420 -14.88 28.25 11.31
CA ASN A 420 -14.79 29.54 11.96
C ASN A 420 -15.84 29.71 13.09
N ALA A 421 -15.67 30.72 13.94
CA ALA A 421 -16.45 30.90 15.17
C ALA A 421 -17.97 31.00 14.96
N ASP A 422 -18.43 31.46 13.79
CA ASP A 422 -19.84 31.55 13.40
C ASP A 422 -20.33 30.38 12.52
N TYR A 423 -19.47 29.39 12.29
CA TYR A 423 -19.72 28.13 11.57
C TYR A 423 -20.01 28.30 10.07
N THR A 424 -19.79 29.48 9.51
CA THR A 424 -20.09 29.79 8.09
C THR A 424 -19.04 29.25 7.11
N VAL A 425 -17.82 29.00 7.58
CA VAL A 425 -16.70 28.49 6.77
C VAL A 425 -16.13 27.23 7.42
N ILE A 426 -16.15 26.11 6.69
CA ILE A 426 -15.53 24.84 7.09
C ILE A 426 -14.13 24.78 6.47
N GLU A 427 -13.10 24.67 7.30
CA GLU A 427 -11.69 24.66 6.88
C GLU A 427 -11.17 23.25 6.59
N VAL A 428 -11.55 22.28 7.42
CA VAL A 428 -11.26 20.86 7.23
C VAL A 428 -12.47 20.05 7.66
N GLU A 429 -12.74 18.96 6.96
CA GLU A 429 -13.82 18.05 7.28
C GLU A 429 -13.45 16.61 6.95
N VAL A 430 -13.80 15.71 7.86
CA VAL A 430 -13.70 14.27 7.70
C VAL A 430 -15.08 13.66 7.89
N PHE A 431 -15.53 12.86 6.92
CA PHE A 431 -16.74 12.06 7.05
C PHE A 431 -16.39 10.66 7.54
N LEU A 432 -17.14 10.21 8.55
CA LEU A 432 -17.03 8.87 9.09
C LEU A 432 -18.39 8.18 8.99
N ASP A 433 -18.40 6.98 8.42
CA ASP A 433 -19.54 6.07 8.46
C ASP A 433 -19.63 5.35 9.79
N ALA A 434 -20.83 4.88 10.13
CA ALA A 434 -21.05 3.97 11.24
C ALA A 434 -20.16 2.74 11.12
N GLY A 435 -19.60 2.31 12.23
CA GLY A 435 -18.64 1.22 12.27
C GLY A 435 -18.42 0.78 13.71
N ARG A 436 -17.71 -0.34 13.90
CA ARG A 436 -17.49 -0.87 15.24
C ARG A 436 -16.33 -0.15 15.93
N GLY A 437 -16.60 0.42 17.10
CA GLY A 437 -15.59 1.01 17.97
C GLY A 437 -15.24 2.47 17.65
N PRO A 438 -14.55 3.14 18.58
CA PRO A 438 -14.17 4.53 18.43
C PRO A 438 -13.12 4.73 17.34
N LYS A 439 -13.32 5.74 16.50
CA LYS A 439 -12.39 6.20 15.47
C LYS A 439 -11.67 7.45 15.97
N LEU A 440 -10.39 7.56 15.63
CA LEU A 440 -9.59 8.77 15.90
C LEU A 440 -9.55 9.64 14.66
N VAL A 441 -9.99 10.89 14.82
CA VAL A 441 -9.93 11.92 13.79
C VAL A 441 -8.92 12.98 14.21
N HIS A 442 -7.97 13.27 13.32
CA HIS A 442 -6.98 14.31 13.48
C HIS A 442 -7.32 15.48 12.57
N LEU A 443 -7.64 16.63 13.17
CA LEU A 443 -7.95 17.86 12.45
C LEU A 443 -6.85 18.90 12.74
N PRO A 444 -6.01 19.24 11.75
CA PRO A 444 -4.94 20.22 11.96
C PRO A 444 -5.50 21.64 12.09
N ILE A 445 -5.12 22.36 13.15
CA ILE A 445 -5.41 23.78 13.39
C ILE A 445 -4.20 24.59 12.90
N ALA A 446 -4.39 25.41 11.86
CA ALA A 446 -3.29 26.16 11.24
C ALA A 446 -2.96 27.46 12.00
N ARG A 447 -1.72 27.93 11.85
CA ARG A 447 -1.16 29.14 12.52
C ARG A 447 -1.90 30.45 12.20
N GLU A 448 -2.61 30.49 11.09
CA GLU A 448 -3.40 31.63 10.58
C GLU A 448 -4.89 31.27 10.44
N SER A 449 -5.33 30.15 11.03
CA SER A 449 -6.71 29.68 10.86
C SER A 449 -7.72 30.61 11.52
N ALA A 450 -8.86 30.83 10.86
CA ALA A 450 -10.04 31.42 11.50
C ALA A 450 -10.84 30.37 12.29
N SER A 451 -10.38 29.10 12.32
CA SER A 451 -10.97 27.97 13.05
C SER A 451 -11.25 28.32 14.51
N GLY A 452 -12.51 28.63 14.80
CA GLY A 452 -13.01 28.97 16.12
C GLY A 452 -13.78 27.83 16.78
N ALA A 453 -14.10 26.76 16.05
CA ALA A 453 -14.88 25.65 16.59
C ALA A 453 -14.66 24.31 15.89
N LEU A 454 -14.77 23.23 16.67
CA LEU A 454 -15.11 21.91 16.17
C LEU A 454 -16.61 21.85 15.92
N ILE A 455 -17.03 21.34 14.77
CA ILE A 455 -18.44 21.14 14.39
C ILE A 455 -18.68 19.70 13.99
N ILE A 456 -19.78 19.14 14.48
CA ILE A 456 -20.27 17.81 14.10
C ILE A 456 -21.61 17.98 13.40
N ARG A 457 -21.79 17.33 12.25
CA ARG A 457 -23.01 17.38 11.46
C ARG A 457 -23.41 16.03 10.90
N ASN A 458 -24.70 15.89 10.58
CA ASN A 458 -25.22 14.68 9.96
C ASN A 458 -24.70 14.53 8.53
N GLY A 459 -24.12 13.37 8.19
CA GLY A 459 -23.72 12.98 6.84
C GLY A 459 -24.74 12.10 6.12
N SER A 460 -25.59 11.42 6.89
CA SER A 460 -26.69 10.57 6.39
C SER A 460 -27.70 11.35 5.55
N ARG A 461 -28.27 10.71 4.52
CA ARG A 461 -29.16 11.38 3.56
C ARG A 461 -30.55 11.71 4.12
N GLU A 462 -31.18 10.78 4.84
CA GLU A 462 -32.56 10.92 5.33
C GLU A 462 -32.81 10.25 6.70
N ALA A 463 -31.75 10.01 7.46
CA ALA A 463 -31.81 9.38 8.78
C ALA A 463 -30.94 10.14 9.78
N PRO A 464 -31.30 10.14 11.08
CA PRO A 464 -30.39 10.61 12.11
C PRO A 464 -29.16 9.71 12.16
N SER A 465 -28.07 10.26 12.68
CA SER A 465 -26.87 9.50 12.99
C SER A 465 -26.66 9.52 14.50
N HIS A 466 -26.11 8.42 15.01
CA HIS A 466 -25.87 8.20 16.43
C HIS A 466 -24.38 8.00 16.65
N ALA A 467 -23.82 8.68 17.63
CA ALA A 467 -22.40 8.57 17.97
C ALA A 467 -22.13 8.82 19.45
N THR A 468 -21.03 8.28 19.94
CA THR A 468 -20.48 8.57 21.26
C THR A 468 -19.10 9.18 21.10
N ILE A 469 -18.91 10.39 21.64
CA ILE A 469 -17.61 11.05 21.72
C ILE A 469 -17.01 10.70 23.08
N SER A 470 -15.96 9.88 23.08
CA SER A 470 -15.26 9.47 24.30
C SER A 470 -14.17 10.46 24.69
N ARG A 471 -13.62 11.22 23.73
CA ARG A 471 -12.46 12.07 24.00
C ARG A 471 -12.21 13.16 22.96
N ILE A 472 -11.76 14.32 23.45
CA ILE A 472 -11.16 15.36 22.62
C ILE A 472 -9.82 15.78 23.24
N SER A 473 -8.81 15.99 22.42
CA SER A 473 -7.48 16.42 22.88
C SER A 473 -6.83 17.38 21.88
N LEU A 474 -6.10 18.37 22.39
CA LEU A 474 -5.20 19.20 21.60
C LEU A 474 -3.79 18.59 21.67
N LEU A 475 -3.24 18.23 20.52
CA LEU A 475 -1.86 17.81 20.36
C LEU A 475 -1.06 19.04 19.94
N ALA A 476 -0.10 19.47 20.75
CA ALA A 476 0.70 20.64 20.40
C ALA A 476 1.61 20.32 19.21
N ASP A 477 1.55 21.13 18.14
CA ASP A 477 2.52 21.05 17.05
C ASP A 477 3.83 21.71 17.50
N SER A 478 4.97 21.21 16.98
CA SER A 478 6.30 21.68 17.33
C SER A 478 6.68 23.01 16.69
#